data_AF-A0A5S3W8X8-F1
#
_entry.id   AF-A0A5S3W8X8-F1
#
_cell.length_a   1.000
_cell.length_b   1.000
_cell.length_c   1.000
_cell.angle_alpha   90.00
_cell.angle_beta   90.00
_cell.angle_gamma   90.00
#
_symmetry.space_group_name_H-M   'P 1'
#
loop_
_entity.id
_entity.type
_entity.pdbx_description
1 polymer ?
#
loop_
_entity_poly.entity_id
_entity_poly.type
_entity_poly.pdbx_seq_one_letter_code
_entity_poly.pdbx_strand_id
1 'polypeptide(L)'
;MKSSSKQRLRGFTLIELIITLVILGILSVTAVPKFLGSSTEDAYSYRDSALNALRTVQLRAMQNTALRSCHKLYITPTLIAPPTPDTCTGSADANNSEHLVVQINTQRSDITFNALDSNANTFTEISFDPLGRADQNCASQCKIDIGLAAICISGEGLIYACP
;
A
#
# COMPACT_ATOMS: atom_id res chain seq x y z
N MET A 1 -46.51 36.96 35.03
CA MET A 1 -45.34 37.83 34.77
C MET A 1 -44.21 36.95 34.23
N LYS A 2 -43.85 37.06 32.96
CA LYS A 2 -42.83 36.20 32.32
C LYS A 2 -41.59 37.06 32.04
N SER A 3 -40.57 36.94 32.88
CA SER A 3 -39.29 37.63 32.71
C SER A 3 -38.51 36.95 31.59
N SER A 4 -38.24 37.67 30.50
CA SER A 4 -37.41 37.20 29.38
C SER A 4 -35.95 37.61 29.63
N SER A 5 -35.12 36.64 29.95
CA SER A 5 -33.68 36.81 30.15
C SER A 5 -32.98 37.00 28.81
N LYS A 6 -32.61 38.25 28.46
CA LYS A 6 -31.76 38.56 27.29
C LYS A 6 -30.38 37.92 27.49
N GLN A 7 -30.04 36.89 26.73
CA GLN A 7 -28.66 36.43 26.61
C GLN A 7 -27.84 37.54 25.92
N ARG A 8 -26.82 38.07 26.62
CA ARG A 8 -25.86 39.01 26.00
C ARG A 8 -25.05 38.24 24.95
N LEU A 9 -25.13 38.64 23.69
CA LEU A 9 -24.14 38.26 22.68
C LEU A 9 -22.79 38.85 23.13
N ARG A 10 -21.87 37.98 23.56
CA ARG A 10 -20.46 38.34 23.74
C ARG A 10 -19.84 38.44 22.34
N GLY A 11 -19.48 39.64 21.92
CA GLY A 11 -18.72 39.87 20.69
C GLY A 11 -17.24 39.54 20.87
N PHE A 12 -16.60 39.11 19.79
CA PHE A 12 -15.15 38.97 19.69
C PHE A 12 -14.47 40.34 19.69
N THR A 13 -13.26 40.43 20.25
CA THR A 13 -12.46 41.67 20.15
C THR A 13 -11.77 41.77 18.78
N LEU A 14 -11.44 42.98 18.33
CA LEU A 14 -10.73 43.17 17.05
C LEU A 14 -9.39 42.43 17.03
N ILE A 15 -8.66 42.42 18.15
CA ILE A 15 -7.38 41.72 18.26
C ILE A 15 -7.54 40.20 18.19
N GLU A 16 -8.62 39.66 18.76
CA GLU A 16 -8.93 38.23 18.72
C GLU A 16 -9.28 37.78 17.30
N LEU A 17 -9.97 38.63 16.52
CA LEU A 17 -10.21 38.38 15.10
C LEU A 17 -8.90 38.34 14.29
N ILE A 18 -7.97 39.27 14.55
CA ILE A 18 -6.68 39.29 13.83
C ILE A 18 -5.86 38.04 14.15
N ILE A 19 -5.74 37.70 15.44
CA ILE A 19 -4.97 36.52 15.86
C ILE A 19 -5.57 35.23 15.27
N THR A 20 -6.90 35.11 15.25
CA THR A 20 -7.55 33.93 14.65
C THR A 20 -7.32 33.84 13.15
N LEU A 21 -7.35 34.94 12.40
CA LEU A 21 -7.01 34.96 10.98
C LEU A 21 -5.56 34.60 10.72
N VAL A 22 -4.62 35.09 11.54
CA VAL A 22 -3.20 34.73 11.43
C VAL A 22 -2.99 33.23 11.70
N ILE A 23 -3.59 32.69 12.76
CA ILE A 23 -3.51 31.26 13.09
C ILE A 23 -4.10 30.40 11.96
N LEU A 24 -5.30 30.76 11.45
CA LEU A 24 -5.92 30.05 10.33
C LEU A 24 -5.08 30.15 9.05
N GLY A 25 -4.43 31.28 8.80
CA GLY A 25 -3.51 31.46 7.67
C GLY A 25 -2.32 30.49 7.73
N ILE A 26 -1.67 30.40 8.89
CA ILE A 26 -0.52 29.48 9.10
C ILE A 26 -0.96 28.02 8.94
N LEU A 27 -2.09 27.64 9.54
CA LEU A 27 -2.63 26.28 9.42
C LEU A 27 -3.00 25.93 7.96
N SER A 28 -3.60 26.86 7.23
CA SER A 28 -4.01 26.65 5.83
C SER A 28 -2.83 26.29 4.93
N VAL A 29 -1.70 27.02 5.05
CA VAL A 29 -0.50 26.77 4.23
C VAL A 29 0.10 25.38 4.45
N THR A 30 -0.08 24.79 5.64
CA THR A 30 0.44 23.46 5.95
C THR A 30 -0.56 22.34 5.69
N ALA A 31 -1.86 22.58 5.90
CA ALA A 31 -2.90 21.57 5.72
C ALA A 31 -3.27 21.36 4.25
N VAL A 32 -3.38 22.44 3.46
CA VAL A 32 -3.84 22.37 2.06
C VAL A 32 -2.94 21.50 1.18
N PRO A 33 -1.60 21.63 1.20
CA PRO A 33 -0.74 20.78 0.37
C PRO A 33 -0.86 19.29 0.72
N LYS A 34 -1.00 18.96 2.01
CA LYS A 34 -1.17 17.57 2.46
C LYS A 34 -2.52 16.97 2.05
N PHE A 35 -3.56 17.78 1.96
CA PHE A 35 -4.87 17.34 1.46
C PHE A 35 -4.89 17.13 -0.06
N LEU A 36 -4.03 17.83 -0.82
CA LEU A 36 -4.01 17.77 -2.28
C LEU A 36 -2.89 16.89 -2.86
N GLY A 37 -1.81 16.63 -2.11
CA GLY A 37 -0.55 16.07 -2.63
C GLY A 37 -0.26 14.60 -2.34
N SER A 38 -1.25 13.75 -2.01
CA SER A 38 -0.99 12.39 -1.51
C SER A 38 -0.45 11.40 -2.54
N SER A 39 -0.60 11.66 -3.84
CA SER A 39 -0.31 10.66 -4.89
C SER A 39 1.14 10.19 -4.94
N THR A 40 2.12 11.02 -4.55
CA THR A 40 3.54 10.59 -4.55
C THR A 40 3.91 9.83 -3.29
N GLU A 41 3.43 10.27 -2.12
CA GLU A 41 3.71 9.58 -0.84
C GLU A 41 3.03 8.21 -0.77
N ASP A 42 1.86 8.07 -1.39
CA ASP A 42 1.09 6.83 -1.43
C ASP A 42 1.87 5.72 -2.18
N ALA A 43 2.56 6.03 -3.28
CA ALA A 43 3.31 5.04 -4.07
C ALA A 43 4.45 4.39 -3.29
N TYR A 44 5.23 5.17 -2.53
CA TYR A 44 6.31 4.65 -1.70
C TYR A 44 5.79 3.84 -0.52
N SER A 45 4.70 4.30 0.12
CA SER A 45 4.05 3.57 1.22
C SER A 45 3.52 2.19 0.77
N TYR A 46 2.85 2.14 -0.38
CA TYR A 46 2.38 0.89 -0.97
C TYR A 46 3.53 -0.01 -1.41
N ARG A 47 4.61 0.56 -1.97
CA ARG A 47 5.83 -0.18 -2.31
C ARG A 47 6.43 -0.86 -1.09
N ASP A 48 6.63 -0.14 0.01
CA ASP A 48 7.25 -0.70 1.21
C ASP A 48 6.36 -1.76 1.87
N SER A 49 5.04 -1.55 1.86
CA SER A 49 4.06 -2.55 2.32
C SER A 49 4.11 -3.83 1.49
N ALA A 50 4.08 -3.71 0.16
CA ALA A 50 4.18 -4.85 -0.76
C ALA A 50 5.54 -5.55 -0.68
N LEU A 51 6.63 -4.80 -0.52
CA LEU A 51 7.98 -5.34 -0.35
C LEU A 51 8.07 -6.18 0.95
N ASN A 52 7.49 -5.70 2.05
CA ASN A 52 7.43 -6.46 3.30
C ASN A 52 6.56 -7.71 3.17
N ALA A 53 5.43 -7.62 2.46
CA ALA A 53 4.57 -8.78 2.21
C ALA A 53 5.31 -9.87 1.40
N LEU A 54 5.99 -9.49 0.31
CA LEU A 54 6.77 -10.40 -0.53
C LEU A 54 7.88 -11.09 0.27
N ARG A 55 8.68 -10.33 1.02
CA ARG A 55 9.75 -10.88 1.88
C ARG A 55 9.20 -11.82 2.94
N THR A 56 8.03 -11.50 3.50
CA THR A 56 7.39 -12.36 4.51
C THR A 56 6.97 -13.69 3.89
N VAL A 57 6.37 -13.69 2.69
CA VAL A 57 6.00 -14.93 1.99
C VAL A 57 7.22 -15.75 1.60
N GLN A 58 8.29 -15.09 1.13
CA GLN A 58 9.58 -15.74 0.85
C GLN A 58 10.16 -16.41 2.11
N LEU A 59 10.17 -15.70 3.24
CA LEU A 59 10.63 -16.26 4.51
C LEU A 59 9.78 -17.46 4.92
N ARG A 60 8.45 -17.38 4.79
CA ARG A 60 7.55 -18.52 5.06
C ARG A 60 7.87 -19.73 4.18
N ALA A 61 8.16 -19.52 2.90
CA ALA A 61 8.56 -20.59 1.98
C ALA A 61 9.82 -21.33 2.45
N MET A 62 10.81 -20.58 2.97
CA MET A 62 12.04 -21.15 3.51
C MET A 62 11.84 -21.83 4.87
N GLN A 63 10.89 -21.36 5.68
CA GLN A 63 10.61 -21.94 7.01
C GLN A 63 9.72 -23.19 6.94
N ASN A 64 8.79 -23.25 5.99
CA ASN A 64 7.84 -24.35 5.86
C ASN A 64 7.97 -25.03 4.49
N THR A 65 8.82 -26.04 4.40
CA THR A 65 9.10 -26.74 3.14
C THR A 65 8.15 -27.90 2.85
N ALA A 66 7.02 -28.00 3.56
CA ALA A 66 6.07 -29.08 3.34
C ALA A 66 5.41 -28.97 1.96
N LEU A 67 5.16 -30.13 1.32
CA LEU A 67 4.62 -30.24 -0.03
C LEU A 67 3.20 -29.67 -0.21
N ARG A 68 2.52 -29.31 0.88
CA ARG A 68 1.17 -28.72 0.90
C ARG A 68 1.15 -27.23 1.28
N SER A 69 2.32 -26.60 1.42
CA SER A 69 2.42 -25.22 1.91
C SER A 69 2.27 -24.22 0.75
N CYS A 70 1.32 -23.29 0.86
CA CYS A 70 1.05 -22.26 -0.14
C CYS A 70 1.85 -20.99 0.17
N HIS A 71 2.91 -20.73 -0.58
CA HIS A 71 3.67 -19.47 -0.50
C HIS A 71 3.52 -18.70 -1.81
N LYS A 72 2.27 -18.36 -2.13
CA LYS A 72 1.88 -17.66 -3.35
C LYS A 72 1.16 -16.37 -3.01
N LEU A 73 1.45 -15.32 -3.76
CA LEU A 73 0.74 -14.04 -3.76
C LEU A 73 0.12 -13.84 -5.13
N TYR A 74 -1.12 -13.40 -5.15
CA TYR A 74 -1.80 -12.92 -6.34
C TYR A 74 -1.67 -11.40 -6.40
N ILE A 75 -1.40 -10.91 -7.60
CA ILE A 75 -1.18 -9.50 -7.90
C ILE A 75 -2.28 -9.08 -8.86
N THR A 76 -3.07 -8.12 -8.42
CA THR A 76 -4.09 -7.45 -9.22
C THR A 76 -3.82 -5.95 -9.16
N PRO A 77 -4.39 -5.13 -10.07
CA PRO A 77 -4.11 -3.70 -10.13
C PRO A 77 -4.31 -2.94 -8.81
N THR A 78 -5.15 -3.44 -7.90
CA THR A 78 -5.48 -2.75 -6.65
C THR A 78 -5.22 -3.59 -5.39
N LEU A 79 -4.79 -4.84 -5.55
CA LEU A 79 -4.64 -5.77 -4.43
C LEU A 79 -3.50 -6.76 -4.68
N ILE A 80 -2.58 -6.81 -3.72
CA ILE A 80 -1.60 -7.90 -3.57
C ILE A 80 -2.00 -8.67 -2.31
N ALA A 81 -2.36 -9.93 -2.45
CA ALA A 81 -2.75 -10.76 -1.32
C ALA A 81 -2.53 -12.26 -1.60
N PRO A 82 -2.33 -13.07 -0.56
CA PRO A 82 -2.41 -14.52 -0.68
C PRO A 82 -3.83 -14.97 -1.05
N PRO A 83 -4.02 -16.24 -1.48
CA PRO A 83 -5.35 -16.82 -1.60
C PRO A 83 -6.01 -16.99 -0.23
N THR A 84 -7.28 -17.41 -0.24
CA THR A 84 -7.99 -17.78 0.98
C THR A 84 -7.20 -18.83 1.77
N PRO A 85 -7.13 -18.74 3.11
CA PRO A 85 -6.41 -19.70 3.94
C PRO A 85 -6.81 -21.15 3.60
N ASP A 86 -5.85 -22.06 3.65
CA ASP A 86 -6.00 -23.49 3.36
C ASP A 86 -6.31 -23.87 1.90
N THR A 87 -6.64 -22.90 1.04
CA THR A 87 -6.73 -23.10 -0.41
C THR A 87 -5.47 -22.58 -1.10
N CYS A 88 -4.64 -23.49 -1.65
CA CYS A 88 -3.42 -23.10 -2.38
C CYS A 88 -3.70 -22.51 -3.78
N THR A 89 -4.97 -22.25 -4.08
CA THR A 89 -5.51 -21.98 -5.40
C THR A 89 -6.63 -20.95 -5.27
N GLY A 90 -6.79 -20.08 -6.26
CA GLY A 90 -7.86 -19.10 -6.28
C GLY A 90 -7.38 -17.76 -6.79
N SER A 91 -7.89 -16.69 -6.18
CA SER A 91 -7.49 -15.31 -6.45
C SER A 91 -6.97 -14.65 -5.19
N ALA A 92 -6.48 -13.41 -5.31
CA ALA A 92 -6.16 -12.57 -4.17
C ALA A 92 -7.36 -12.45 -3.22
N ASP A 93 -7.18 -12.75 -1.93
CA ASP A 93 -8.18 -12.59 -0.89
C ASP A 93 -7.89 -11.38 -0.01
N ALA A 94 -8.69 -10.32 -0.16
CA ALA A 94 -8.56 -9.09 0.63
C ALA A 94 -8.88 -9.29 2.13
N ASN A 95 -9.54 -10.39 2.50
CA ASN A 95 -9.89 -10.69 3.88
C ASN A 95 -8.94 -11.72 4.52
N ASN A 96 -7.82 -12.02 3.86
CA ASN A 96 -6.87 -12.97 4.40
C ASN A 96 -6.25 -12.44 5.71
N SER A 97 -6.38 -13.21 6.78
CA SER A 97 -5.95 -12.85 8.14
C SER A 97 -4.42 -12.87 8.36
N GLU A 98 -3.62 -13.21 7.37
CA GLU A 98 -2.16 -13.40 7.53
C GLU A 98 -1.34 -12.10 7.52
N HIS A 99 -1.98 -10.92 7.56
CA HIS A 99 -1.36 -9.59 7.49
C HIS A 99 -0.45 -9.38 6.26
N LEU A 100 -0.73 -10.09 5.17
CA LEU A 100 -0.02 -9.98 3.88
C LEU A 100 -0.82 -9.22 2.82
N VAL A 101 -1.99 -8.72 3.20
CA VAL A 101 -2.90 -8.01 2.30
C VAL A 101 -2.42 -6.58 2.12
N VAL A 102 -2.13 -6.21 0.88
CA VAL A 102 -1.80 -4.84 0.48
C VAL A 102 -2.85 -4.39 -0.52
N GLN A 103 -3.73 -3.50 -0.08
CA GLN A 103 -4.84 -2.99 -0.88
C GLN A 103 -4.68 -1.49 -1.12
N ILE A 104 -4.76 -1.10 -2.39
CA ILE A 104 -4.78 0.31 -2.79
C ILE A 104 -6.18 0.88 -2.58
N ASN A 105 -6.25 2.06 -1.96
CA ASN A 105 -7.49 2.81 -1.88
C ASN A 105 -7.64 3.69 -3.13
N THR A 106 -8.42 3.20 -4.09
CA THR A 106 -8.69 3.87 -5.37
C THR A 106 -9.50 5.17 -5.24
N GLN A 107 -10.08 5.46 -4.07
CA GLN A 107 -10.76 6.73 -3.81
C GLN A 107 -9.78 7.86 -3.47
N ARG A 108 -8.55 7.52 -3.09
CA ARG A 108 -7.51 8.48 -2.68
C ARG A 108 -6.31 8.53 -3.60
N SER A 109 -6.11 7.50 -4.42
CA SER A 109 -4.94 7.39 -5.30
C SER A 109 -5.32 6.73 -6.63
N ASP A 110 -4.67 7.18 -7.72
CA ASP A 110 -4.78 6.59 -9.07
C ASP A 110 -3.62 5.61 -9.34
N ILE A 111 -3.04 5.08 -8.27
CA ILE A 111 -1.91 4.15 -8.34
C ILE A 111 -2.45 2.76 -8.62
N THR A 112 -1.74 2.00 -9.45
CA THR A 112 -2.04 0.59 -9.68
C THR A 112 -0.77 -0.25 -9.58
N PHE A 113 -0.95 -1.52 -9.23
CA PHE A 113 0.10 -2.51 -9.33
C PHE A 113 0.15 -3.08 -10.75
N ASN A 114 1.34 -3.10 -11.34
CA ASN A 114 1.57 -3.79 -12.60
C ASN A 114 2.83 -4.65 -12.50
N ALA A 115 2.64 -5.98 -12.49
CA ALA A 115 3.73 -6.93 -12.37
C ALA A 115 4.20 -7.40 -13.75
N LEU A 116 5.47 -7.17 -14.05
CA LEU A 116 6.10 -7.32 -15.35
C LEU A 116 7.30 -8.27 -15.26
N ASP A 117 7.35 -9.28 -16.12
CA ASP A 117 8.51 -10.16 -16.26
C ASP A 117 9.69 -9.46 -16.97
N SER A 118 10.80 -10.17 -17.21
CA SER A 118 11.96 -9.62 -17.94
C SER A 118 11.68 -9.20 -19.39
N ASN A 119 10.60 -9.69 -19.98
CA ASN A 119 10.16 -9.38 -21.34
C ASN A 119 9.03 -8.34 -21.37
N ALA A 120 8.71 -7.73 -20.22
CA ALA A 120 7.60 -6.81 -20.03
C ALA A 120 6.19 -7.42 -20.27
N ASN A 121 6.05 -8.75 -20.14
CA ASN A 121 4.74 -9.38 -20.08
C ASN A 121 4.16 -9.26 -18.67
N THR A 122 2.85 -9.06 -18.59
CA THR A 122 2.15 -8.98 -17.31
C THR A 122 1.95 -10.37 -16.71
N PHE A 123 2.20 -10.51 -15.40
CA PHE A 123 1.83 -11.70 -14.64
C PHE A 123 1.00 -11.32 -13.41
N THR A 124 0.19 -12.26 -12.91
CA THR A 124 -0.77 -12.00 -11.83
C THR A 124 -0.49 -12.84 -10.59
N GLU A 125 0.59 -13.61 -10.58
CA GLU A 125 0.96 -14.46 -9.46
C GLU A 125 2.47 -14.60 -9.31
N ILE A 126 2.91 -14.67 -8.06
CA ILE A 126 4.29 -14.95 -7.70
C ILE A 126 4.32 -15.95 -6.56
N SER A 127 5.20 -16.93 -6.66
CA SER A 127 5.48 -17.88 -5.58
C SER A 127 6.98 -18.03 -5.36
N PHE A 128 7.33 -18.52 -4.18
CA PHE A 128 8.71 -18.79 -3.79
C PHE A 128 8.93 -20.27 -3.51
N ASP A 129 10.06 -20.79 -3.97
CA ASP A 129 10.48 -22.15 -3.65
C ASP A 129 11.00 -22.25 -2.19
N PRO A 130 11.21 -23.47 -1.67
CA PRO A 130 11.81 -23.69 -0.34
C PRO A 130 13.21 -23.07 -0.13
N LEU A 131 13.89 -22.64 -1.18
CA LEU A 131 15.18 -21.97 -1.15
C LEU A 131 15.05 -20.45 -1.28
N GLY A 132 13.82 -19.93 -1.31
CA GLY A 132 13.51 -18.51 -1.39
C GLY A 132 13.63 -17.94 -2.81
N ARG A 133 13.79 -18.76 -3.84
CA ARG A 133 13.87 -18.31 -5.23
C ARG A 133 12.48 -18.06 -5.79
N ALA A 134 12.36 -17.03 -6.61
CA ALA A 134 11.10 -16.67 -7.23
C ALA A 134 10.76 -17.65 -8.37
N ASP A 135 9.47 -17.82 -8.65
CA ASP A 135 8.99 -18.67 -9.75
C ASP A 135 9.41 -18.16 -11.15
N GLN A 136 9.11 -18.94 -12.19
CA GLN A 136 9.50 -18.74 -13.59
C GLN A 136 9.17 -17.33 -14.14
N ASN A 137 8.10 -16.69 -13.66
CA ASN A 137 7.75 -15.30 -14.02
C ASN A 137 8.86 -14.30 -13.68
N CYS A 138 9.79 -14.66 -12.79
CA CYS A 138 10.89 -13.85 -12.32
C CYS A 138 12.26 -14.52 -12.50
N ALA A 139 12.42 -15.46 -13.46
CA ALA A 139 13.62 -16.29 -13.61
C ALA A 139 14.96 -15.52 -13.76
N SER A 140 14.97 -14.37 -14.43
CA SER A 140 16.11 -13.44 -14.41
C SER A 140 15.83 -12.25 -13.51
N GLN A 141 14.82 -11.45 -13.87
CA GLN A 141 14.38 -10.29 -13.12
C GLN A 141 12.92 -9.99 -13.43
N CYS A 142 12.13 -9.61 -12.43
CA CYS A 142 10.80 -9.05 -12.65
C CYS A 142 10.64 -7.77 -11.84
N LYS A 143 9.64 -6.98 -12.22
CA LYS A 143 9.33 -5.69 -11.63
C LYS A 143 7.85 -5.61 -11.28
N ILE A 144 7.52 -5.17 -10.07
CA ILE A 144 6.17 -4.73 -9.71
C ILE A 144 6.18 -3.20 -9.71
N ASP A 145 5.55 -2.63 -10.71
CA ASP A 145 5.42 -1.20 -10.92
C ASP A 145 4.23 -0.64 -10.12
N ILE A 146 4.46 0.50 -9.47
CA ILE A 146 3.54 1.17 -8.53
C ILE A 146 3.50 2.67 -8.88
N GLY A 147 3.59 3.00 -10.17
CA GLY A 147 3.64 4.37 -10.66
C GLY A 147 5.02 5.00 -10.49
N LEU A 148 5.23 5.77 -9.41
CA LEU A 148 6.50 6.48 -9.15
C LEU A 148 7.53 5.64 -8.40
N ALA A 149 7.18 4.42 -8.03
CA ALA A 149 8.02 3.51 -7.29
C ALA A 149 7.86 2.09 -7.84
N ALA A 150 8.87 1.24 -7.68
CA ALA A 150 8.80 -0.14 -8.11
C ALA A 150 9.59 -1.09 -7.20
N ILE A 151 9.20 -2.36 -7.23
CA ILE A 151 9.87 -3.47 -6.53
C ILE A 151 10.53 -4.36 -7.58
N CYS A 152 11.81 -4.63 -7.41
CA CYS A 152 12.58 -5.50 -8.29
C CYS A 152 12.84 -6.82 -7.57
N ILE A 153 12.67 -7.92 -8.28
CA ILE A 153 12.87 -9.27 -7.77
C ILE A 153 13.78 -10.01 -8.76
N SER A 154 14.89 -10.56 -8.28
CA SER A 154 15.75 -11.43 -9.09
C SER A 154 15.28 -12.88 -9.06
N GLY A 155 15.64 -13.68 -10.06
CA GLY A 155 15.40 -15.13 -10.04
C GLY A 155 15.98 -15.84 -8.82
N GLU A 156 17.12 -15.37 -8.31
CA GLU A 156 17.76 -15.89 -7.11
C GLU A 156 17.05 -15.49 -5.80
N GLY A 157 15.92 -14.79 -5.87
CA GLY A 157 15.11 -14.43 -4.69
C GLY A 157 15.46 -13.11 -4.00
N LEU A 158 16.38 -12.30 -4.53
CA LEU A 158 16.64 -10.96 -3.99
C LEU A 158 15.45 -10.03 -4.27
N ILE A 159 14.82 -9.51 -3.22
CA ILE A 159 13.69 -8.55 -3.29
C ILE A 159 14.14 -7.18 -2.78
N TYR A 160 14.07 -6.15 -3.63
CA TYR A 160 14.60 -4.82 -3.34
C TYR A 160 13.83 -3.69 -4.04
N ALA A 161 14.11 -2.45 -3.64
CA ALA A 161 13.64 -1.25 -4.34
C ALA A 161 14.26 -1.18 -5.73
N CYS A 162 13.48 -1.01 -6.79
CA CYS A 162 14.10 -0.67 -8.06
C CYS A 162 14.81 0.70 -7.96
N PRO A 163 15.97 0.87 -8.62
CA PRO A 163 16.67 2.15 -8.70
C PRO A 163 15.92 3.19 -9.54
#